data_AF-A0A381UT07-F1
#
_entry.id   AF-A0A381UT07-F1
#
_cell.length_a   1.000
_cell.length_b   1.000
_cell.length_c   1.000
_cell.angle_alpha   90.00
_cell.angle_beta   90.00
_cell.angle_gamma   90.00
#
_symmetry.space_group_name_H-M   'P 1'
#
loop_
_entity.id
_entity.type
_entity.pdbx_description
1 polymer ?
#
loop_
_entity_poly.entity_id
_entity_poly.type
_entity_poly.pdbx_seq_one_letter_code
_entity_poly.pdbx_strand_id
1 'polypeptide(L)'
;MQTQRVDSMRLTNESSQQDTETGYTIQQLRMNFATTHINCGVVRWDSNDRVPFDDMLNDFRSLGLIDRADVLLSQDARSVDNEAFMAEYREAQRNRTPEQIAEDHYEARAAHGPGVKMVNVFTGEQYTT
;
A
#
# COMPACT_ATOMS: atom_id res chain seq x y z
N MET A 1 29.63 -25.44 3.96
CA MET A 1 28.34 -24.95 3.43
C MET A 1 27.24 -25.51 4.31
N GLN A 2 26.77 -24.74 5.29
CA GLN A 2 25.55 -25.09 6.04
C GLN A 2 24.38 -24.52 5.27
N THR A 3 23.57 -25.39 4.68
CA THR A 3 22.27 -25.04 4.13
C THR A 3 21.34 -24.78 5.31
N GLN A 4 21.25 -23.54 5.77
CA GLN A 4 20.13 -23.12 6.62
C GLN A 4 18.87 -23.28 5.79
N ARG A 5 18.03 -24.26 6.16
CA ARG A 5 16.64 -24.28 5.70
C ARG A 5 16.01 -23.00 6.23
N VAL A 6 15.64 -22.10 5.34
CA VAL A 6 14.71 -21.02 5.65
C VAL A 6 13.34 -21.68 5.74
N ASP A 7 13.11 -22.42 6.83
CA ASP A 7 11.78 -22.83 7.21
C ASP A 7 11.11 -21.53 7.65
N SER A 8 10.28 -20.95 6.78
CA SER A 8 9.54 -19.72 7.03
C SER A 8 8.90 -19.82 8.42
N MET A 9 9.34 -18.99 9.37
CA MET A 9 8.96 -19.13 10.77
C MET A 9 7.44 -19.03 10.90
N ARG A 10 6.79 -20.14 11.26
CA ARG A 10 5.34 -20.15 11.50
C ARG A 10 5.08 -19.41 12.81
N LEU A 11 4.31 -18.33 12.72
CA LEU A 11 3.90 -17.55 13.89
C LEU A 11 2.89 -18.34 14.71
N THR A 12 3.08 -18.33 16.02
CA THR A 12 2.19 -18.97 17.00
C THR A 12 1.63 -17.90 17.94
N ASN A 13 0.72 -18.27 18.83
CA ASN A 13 0.19 -17.31 19.81
C ASN A 13 1.24 -16.82 20.82
N GLU A 14 2.35 -17.54 20.97
CA GLU A 14 3.48 -17.17 21.84
C GLU A 14 4.52 -16.28 21.13
N SER A 15 4.38 -16.10 19.81
CA SER A 15 5.29 -15.24 19.04
C SER A 15 5.14 -13.79 19.49
N SER A 16 6.27 -13.11 19.60
CA SER A 16 6.33 -11.70 19.97
C SER A 16 6.06 -10.81 18.76
N GLN A 17 5.82 -9.53 19.00
CA GLN A 17 5.71 -8.55 17.91
C GLN A 17 7.02 -8.30 17.16
N GLN A 18 8.17 -8.71 17.70
CA GLN A 18 9.47 -8.60 17.00
C GLN A 18 9.65 -9.72 15.96
N ASP A 19 8.81 -10.75 16.04
CA ASP A 19 8.82 -11.89 15.11
C ASP A 19 7.95 -11.62 13.87
N THR A 20 7.22 -10.51 13.83
CA THR A 20 6.28 -10.13 12.77
C THR A 20 6.89 -9.05 11.86
N GLU A 21 6.55 -9.07 10.57
CA GLU A 21 7.03 -8.08 9.60
C GLU A 21 6.41 -6.70 9.87
N THR A 22 5.15 -6.67 10.28
CA THR A 22 4.44 -5.43 10.61
C THR A 22 4.82 -4.82 11.96
N GLY A 23 5.48 -5.58 12.84
CA GLY A 23 5.69 -5.20 14.23
C GLY A 23 4.42 -5.24 15.09
N TYR A 24 3.34 -5.85 14.60
CA TYR A 24 2.11 -6.05 15.38
C TYR A 24 2.18 -7.31 16.24
N THR A 25 1.46 -7.26 17.35
CA THR A 25 1.20 -8.45 18.16
C THR A 25 0.29 -9.44 17.40
N ILE A 26 0.38 -10.72 17.77
CA ILE A 26 -0.48 -11.77 17.21
C ILE A 26 -1.97 -11.46 17.38
N GLN A 27 -2.37 -10.87 18.52
CA GLN A 27 -3.75 -10.46 18.74
C GLN A 27 -4.18 -9.36 17.76
N GLN A 28 -3.35 -8.35 17.55
CA GLN A 28 -3.65 -7.29 16.58
C GLN A 28 -3.75 -7.83 15.16
N LEU A 29 -2.87 -8.75 14.76
CA LEU A 29 -2.94 -9.39 13.44
C LEU A 29 -4.27 -10.13 13.25
N ARG A 30 -4.73 -10.89 14.26
CA ARG A 30 -6.04 -11.55 14.21
C ARG A 30 -7.20 -10.56 14.14
N MET A 31 -7.13 -9.47 14.89
CA MET A 31 -8.15 -8.41 14.87
C MET A 31 -8.20 -7.71 13.52
N ASN A 32 -7.04 -7.40 12.92
CA ASN A 32 -6.96 -6.82 11.60
C ASN A 32 -7.51 -7.80 10.55
N PHE A 33 -7.14 -9.08 10.61
CA PHE A 33 -7.66 -10.08 9.67
C PHE A 33 -9.19 -10.22 9.78
N ALA A 34 -9.77 -10.05 10.96
CA ALA A 34 -11.23 -10.06 11.15
C ALA A 34 -11.96 -8.88 10.47
N THR A 35 -11.23 -7.86 10.00
CA THR A 35 -11.77 -6.74 9.20
C THR A 35 -11.37 -6.87 7.72
N THR A 36 -11.19 -8.10 7.25
CA THR A 36 -10.93 -8.42 5.86
C THR A 36 -11.96 -9.40 5.32
N HIS A 37 -12.13 -9.37 4.01
CA HIS A 37 -12.82 -10.40 3.26
C HIS A 37 -11.90 -10.95 2.17
N ILE A 38 -12.19 -12.18 1.72
CA ILE A 38 -11.44 -12.86 0.67
C ILE A 38 -12.38 -13.09 -0.51
N ASN A 39 -11.99 -12.57 -1.67
CA ASN A 39 -12.71 -12.77 -2.93
C ASN A 39 -11.77 -13.41 -3.95
N CYS A 40 -12.09 -14.63 -4.41
CA CYS A 40 -11.28 -15.38 -5.37
C CYS A 40 -9.78 -15.47 -4.99
N GLY A 41 -9.47 -15.63 -3.70
CA GLY A 41 -8.10 -15.70 -3.18
C GLY A 41 -7.41 -14.34 -2.98
N VAL A 42 -8.11 -13.22 -3.22
CA VAL A 42 -7.58 -11.88 -2.95
C VAL A 42 -8.10 -11.40 -1.60
N VAL A 43 -7.18 -11.08 -0.69
CA VAL A 43 -7.50 -10.49 0.62
C VAL A 43 -7.71 -8.99 0.46
N ARG A 44 -8.82 -8.46 0.94
CA ARG A 44 -9.16 -7.03 0.88
C ARG A 44 -9.65 -6.51 2.23
N TRP A 45 -9.34 -5.26 2.53
CA TRP A 45 -9.89 -4.58 3.71
C TRP A 45 -11.38 -4.27 3.50
N ASP A 46 -12.19 -4.52 4.51
CA ASP A 46 -13.63 -4.18 4.46
C ASP A 46 -13.88 -2.67 4.37
N SER A 47 -12.93 -1.86 4.84
CA SER A 47 -13.09 -0.40 4.94
C SER A 47 -12.99 0.34 3.60
N ASN A 48 -12.23 -0.20 2.65
CA ASN A 48 -11.90 0.52 1.41
C ASN A 48 -11.62 -0.39 0.21
N ASP A 49 -11.85 -1.71 0.35
CA ASP A 49 -11.64 -2.72 -0.69
C ASP A 49 -10.20 -2.81 -1.22
N ARG A 50 -9.23 -2.20 -0.54
CA ARG A 50 -7.82 -2.26 -0.93
C ARG A 50 -7.16 -3.53 -0.40
N VAL A 51 -6.19 -4.02 -1.17
CA VAL A 51 -5.34 -5.12 -0.73
C VAL A 51 -4.43 -4.65 0.42
N PRO A 52 -4.29 -5.44 1.51
CA PRO A 52 -3.26 -5.20 2.52
C PRO A 52 -1.84 -5.07 1.92
N PHE A 53 -0.98 -4.34 2.62
CA PHE A 53 0.43 -4.24 2.24
C PHE A 53 1.16 -5.58 2.50
N ASP A 54 2.33 -5.77 1.88
CA ASP A 54 3.00 -7.08 1.81
C ASP A 54 3.31 -7.68 3.16
N ASP A 55 3.86 -6.88 4.06
CA ASP A 55 4.22 -7.33 5.41
C ASP A 55 2.99 -7.87 6.16
N MET A 56 1.82 -7.24 5.98
CA MET A 56 0.57 -7.72 6.57
C MET A 56 0.12 -9.06 5.96
N LEU A 57 0.20 -9.21 4.64
CA LEU A 57 -0.14 -10.46 3.95
C LEU A 57 0.80 -11.60 4.38
N ASN A 58 2.09 -11.31 4.51
CA ASN A 58 3.09 -12.28 4.97
C ASN A 58 2.87 -12.67 6.43
N ASP A 59 2.52 -11.73 7.29
CA ASP A 59 2.16 -12.02 8.68
C ASP A 59 0.90 -12.88 8.75
N PHE A 60 -0.17 -12.54 8.02
CA PHE A 60 -1.38 -13.38 7.93
C PHE A 60 -1.07 -14.81 7.47
N ARG A 61 -0.22 -14.95 6.44
CA ARG A 61 0.25 -16.27 5.96
C ARG A 61 1.05 -17.00 7.04
N SER A 62 1.95 -16.32 7.72
CA SER A 62 2.82 -16.92 8.73
C SER A 62 2.05 -17.36 9.97
N LEU A 63 0.93 -16.71 10.29
CA LEU A 63 -0.06 -17.20 11.27
C LEU A 63 -0.96 -18.34 10.74
N GLY A 64 -0.93 -18.63 9.44
CA GLY A 64 -1.78 -19.62 8.78
C GLY A 64 -3.23 -19.18 8.60
N LEU A 65 -3.48 -17.87 8.52
CA LEU A 65 -4.82 -17.31 8.24
C LEU A 65 -5.16 -17.33 6.75
N ILE A 66 -4.13 -17.28 5.91
CA ILE A 66 -4.20 -17.39 4.45
C ILE A 66 -3.05 -18.25 3.97
N ASP A 67 -3.10 -18.71 2.72
CA ASP A 67 -2.02 -19.50 2.13
C ASP A 67 -1.08 -18.66 1.24
N ARG A 68 -0.08 -19.31 0.64
CA ARG A 68 0.87 -18.61 -0.25
C ARG A 68 0.21 -18.18 -1.57
N ALA A 69 -0.77 -18.92 -2.07
CA ALA A 69 -1.48 -18.57 -3.29
C ALA A 69 -2.30 -17.30 -3.08
N ASP A 70 -2.97 -17.16 -1.93
CA ASP A 70 -3.71 -15.95 -1.56
C ASP A 70 -2.80 -14.70 -1.54
N VAL A 71 -1.59 -14.84 -0.99
CA VAL A 71 -0.60 -13.74 -1.00
C VAL A 71 -0.23 -13.33 -2.42
N LEU A 72 0.06 -14.29 -3.30
CA LEU A 72 0.47 -14.00 -4.67
C LEU A 72 -0.67 -13.35 -5.48
N LEU A 73 -1.88 -13.89 -5.38
CA LEU A 73 -3.06 -13.33 -6.03
C LEU A 73 -3.36 -11.91 -5.53
N SER A 74 -3.18 -11.67 -4.24
CA SER A 74 -3.34 -10.34 -3.63
C SER A 74 -2.28 -9.35 -4.14
N GLN A 75 -1.03 -9.78 -4.28
CA GLN A 75 0.05 -8.94 -4.82
C GLN A 75 -0.21 -8.56 -6.29
N ASP A 76 -0.65 -9.51 -7.11
CA ASP A 76 -1.00 -9.28 -8.51
C ASP A 76 -2.20 -8.31 -8.60
N ALA A 77 -3.24 -8.54 -7.82
CA ALA A 77 -4.41 -7.64 -7.75
C ALA A 77 -4.03 -6.22 -7.34
N ARG A 78 -3.13 -6.06 -6.35
CA ARG A 78 -2.65 -4.75 -5.92
C ARG A 78 -1.86 -4.03 -7.01
N SER A 79 -1.09 -4.76 -7.83
CA SER A 79 -0.39 -4.16 -8.98
C SER A 79 -1.38 -3.58 -9.98
N VAL A 80 -2.43 -4.33 -10.32
CA VAL A 80 -3.49 -3.88 -11.23
C VAL A 80 -4.23 -2.67 -10.65
N ASP A 81 -4.61 -2.73 -9.37
CA ASP A 81 -5.31 -1.64 -8.69
C ASP A 81 -4.46 -0.35 -8.69
N ASN A 82 -3.16 -0.47 -8.42
CA ASN A 82 -2.23 0.65 -8.45
C ASN A 82 -2.06 1.23 -9.85
N GLU A 83 -1.94 0.38 -10.87
CA GLU A 83 -1.86 0.83 -12.26
C GLU A 83 -3.10 1.61 -12.69
N ALA A 84 -4.29 1.10 -12.35
CA ALA A 84 -5.57 1.75 -12.61
C ALA A 84 -5.65 3.11 -11.89
N PHE A 85 -5.33 3.16 -10.59
CA PHE A 85 -5.31 4.40 -9.82
C PHE A 85 -4.35 5.43 -10.41
N MET A 86 -3.14 5.02 -10.77
CA MET A 86 -2.13 5.91 -11.35
C MET A 86 -2.52 6.39 -12.75
N ALA A 87 -3.25 5.58 -13.53
CA ALA A 87 -3.79 6.01 -14.81
C ALA A 87 -4.86 7.10 -14.64
N GLU A 88 -5.82 6.86 -13.76
CA GLU A 88 -6.89 7.81 -13.42
C GLU A 88 -6.31 9.12 -12.88
N TYR A 89 -5.36 9.05 -11.93
CA TYR A 89 -4.70 10.22 -11.37
C TYR A 89 -4.02 11.06 -12.47
N ARG A 90 -3.26 10.43 -13.38
CA ARG A 90 -2.60 11.15 -14.48
C ARG A 90 -3.61 11.80 -15.42
N GLU A 91 -4.74 11.14 -15.69
CA GLU A 91 -5.81 11.72 -16.51
C GLU A 91 -6.46 12.91 -15.84
N ALA A 92 -6.82 12.81 -14.56
CA ALA A 92 -7.35 13.92 -13.78
C ALA A 92 -6.40 15.11 -13.75
N GLN A 93 -5.09 14.87 -13.57
CA GLN A 93 -4.07 15.92 -13.58
C GLN A 93 -3.94 16.61 -14.94
N ARG A 94 -4.10 15.88 -16.06
CA ARG A 94 -4.11 16.46 -17.41
C ARG A 94 -5.37 17.28 -17.71
N ASN A 95 -6.48 16.94 -17.06
CA ASN A 95 -7.79 17.56 -17.31
C ASN A 95 -8.13 18.69 -16.33
N ARG A 96 -7.17 19.14 -15.50
CA ARG A 96 -7.36 20.29 -14.61
C ARG A 96 -7.66 21.56 -15.39
N THR A 97 -8.56 22.38 -14.88
CA THR A 97 -8.87 23.68 -15.48
C THR A 97 -7.76 24.70 -15.19
N PRO A 98 -7.64 25.78 -15.99
CA PRO A 98 -6.71 26.85 -15.70
C PRO A 98 -6.86 27.45 -14.29
N GLU A 99 -8.08 27.53 -13.77
CA GLU A 99 -8.38 28.01 -12.42
C GLU A 99 -7.82 27.08 -11.34
N GLN A 100 -8.00 25.77 -11.50
CA GLN A 100 -7.44 24.76 -10.58
C GLN A 100 -5.91 24.82 -10.55
N ILE A 101 -5.28 24.95 -11.73
CA ILE A 101 -3.81 25.09 -11.82
C ILE A 101 -3.35 26.39 -11.14
N ALA A 102 -4.08 27.49 -11.33
CA ALA A 102 -3.75 28.76 -10.69
C ALA A 102 -3.90 28.71 -9.16
N GLU A 103 -4.93 28.03 -8.66
CA GLU A 103 -5.13 27.77 -7.23
C GLU A 103 -4.00 26.91 -6.66
N ASP A 104 -3.68 25.76 -7.29
CA ASP A 104 -2.57 24.89 -6.91
C ASP A 104 -1.25 25.68 -6.81
N HIS A 105 -0.96 26.54 -7.80
CA HIS A 105 0.25 27.36 -7.82
C HIS A 105 0.25 28.43 -6.73
N TYR A 106 -0.90 29.03 -6.45
CA TYR A 106 -1.05 30.03 -5.39
C TYR A 106 -0.81 29.41 -4.01
N GLU A 107 -1.39 28.24 -3.75
CA GLU A 107 -1.16 27.49 -2.50
C GLU A 107 0.29 27.06 -2.35
N ALA A 108 0.90 26.53 -3.42
CA ALA A 108 2.31 26.15 -3.40
C ALA A 108 3.24 27.34 -3.14
N ARG A 109 2.95 28.51 -3.73
CA ARG A 109 3.67 29.76 -3.45
C ARG A 109 3.50 30.21 -2.00
N ALA A 110 2.30 30.08 -1.43
CA ALA A 110 2.06 30.42 -0.03
C ALA A 110 2.82 29.49 0.93
N ALA A 111 2.90 28.19 0.61
CA ALA A 111 3.58 27.19 1.44
C ALA A 111 5.12 27.23 1.33
N HIS A 112 5.66 27.45 0.13
CA HIS A 112 7.10 27.33 -0.15
C HIS A 112 7.81 28.66 -0.41
N GLY A 113 7.05 29.75 -0.62
CA GLY A 113 7.58 31.05 -1.02
C GLY A 113 7.78 31.17 -2.54
N PRO A 114 8.09 32.37 -3.05
CA PRO A 114 8.29 32.63 -4.47
C PRO A 114 9.63 32.07 -4.98
N GLY A 115 9.68 31.67 -6.25
CA GLY A 115 10.91 31.26 -6.95
C GLY A 115 11.33 29.80 -6.68
N VAL A 116 10.47 28.98 -6.06
CA VAL A 116 10.76 27.58 -5.76
C VAL A 116 10.34 26.69 -6.93
N LYS A 117 11.26 25.85 -7.39
CA LYS A 117 10.98 24.87 -8.43
C LYS A 117 10.16 23.70 -7.85
N MET A 118 8.94 23.56 -8.34
CA MET A 118 8.03 22.47 -7.98
C MET A 118 8.05 21.39 -9.06
N VAL A 119 7.92 20.13 -8.64
CA VAL A 119 7.84 18.96 -9.52
C VAL A 119 6.76 18.03 -9.01
N ASN A 120 5.76 17.72 -9.84
CA ASN A 120 4.84 16.62 -9.55
C ASN A 120 5.55 15.30 -9.87
N VAL A 121 5.87 14.51 -8.83
CA VAL A 121 6.64 13.26 -8.97
C VAL A 121 5.92 12.18 -9.78
N PHE A 122 4.60 12.26 -9.92
CA PHE A 122 3.78 11.26 -10.60
C PHE A 122 3.52 11.58 -12.07
N THR A 123 3.48 12.87 -12.42
CA THR A 123 3.23 13.34 -13.80
C THR A 123 4.47 13.91 -14.48
N GLY A 124 5.49 14.31 -13.72
CA GLY A 124 6.70 14.98 -14.21
C GLY A 124 6.52 16.47 -14.53
N GLU A 125 5.33 17.03 -14.29
CA GLU A 125 5.05 18.45 -14.48
C GLU A 125 5.93 19.32 -13.58
N GLN A 126 6.40 20.45 -14.12
CA GLN A 126 7.28 21.38 -13.41
C GLN A 126 6.79 22.81 -13.56
N TYR A 127 6.84 23.57 -12.48
CA TYR A 127 6.60 25.02 -12.47
C TYR A 127 7.46 25.69 -11.40
N THR A 128 7.44 27.02 -11.38
CA THR A 128 8.10 27.82 -10.35
C THR A 128 7.05 28.71 -9.68
N THR A 129 7.06 28.75 -8.35
CA THR A 129 6.13 29.55 -7.54
C THR A 129 6.35 31.06 -7.62
#